data_AF-A0A9E5IAF1-F1
#
_entry.id   AF-A0A9E5IAF1-F1
#
_cell.length_a   1.000
_cell.length_b   1.000
_cell.length_c   1.000
_cell.angle_alpha   90.00
_cell.angle_beta   90.00
_cell.angle_gamma   90.00
#
_symmetry.space_group_name_H-M   'P 1'
#
loop_
_entity.id
_entity.type
_entity.pdbx_description
1 polymer ?
#
loop_
_entity_poly.entity_id
_entity_poly.type
_entity_poly.pdbx_seq_one_letter_code
_entity_poly.pdbx_strand_id
1 'polypeptide(L)' 'NAHPVYLWARESYGSAAEPKWNFHKILIDKKGKINDTFISTTNPQSEKVVKKIEELISN' A
#
# COMPACT_ATOMS: atom_id res chain seq x y z
N ASN A 1 -12.57 -7.59 -15.40
CA ASN A 1 -12.75 -6.25 -14.79
C ASN A 1 -12.07 -6.20 -13.44
N ALA A 2 -11.18 -5.23 -13.24
CA ALA A 2 -10.59 -4.99 -11.91
C ALA A 2 -11.60 -4.27 -11.01
N HIS A 3 -11.55 -4.54 -9.71
CA HIS A 3 -12.38 -3.84 -8.73
C HIS A 3 -12.03 -2.34 -8.70
N PRO A 4 -13.00 -1.41 -8.52
CA PRO A 4 -12.76 0.03 -8.54
C PRO A 4 -11.63 0.50 -7.62
N VAL A 5 -11.46 -0.13 -6.45
CA VAL A 5 -10.37 0.17 -5.52
C VAL A 5 -8.98 0.00 -6.15
N TYR A 6 -8.79 -1.01 -7.01
CA TYR A 6 -7.51 -1.27 -7.64
C TYR A 6 -7.26 -0.36 -8.85
N LEU A 7 -8.33 0.08 -9.53
CA LEU A 7 -8.25 1.11 -10.56
C LEU A 7 -7.80 2.43 -9.93
N TRP A 8 -8.48 2.87 -8.87
CA TRP A 8 -8.10 4.07 -8.10
C TRP A 8 -6.66 3.99 -7.58
N ALA A 9 -6.24 2.84 -7.05
CA ALA A 9 -4.91 2.68 -6.51
C ALA A 9 -3.82 2.77 -7.59
N ARG A 10 -4.04 2.16 -8.76
CA ARG A 10 -3.17 2.28 -9.93
C ARG A 10 -3.09 3.72 -10.42
N GLU A 11 -4.22 4.42 -10.51
CA GLU A 11 -4.25 5.81 -10.95
C GLU A 11 -3.53 6.74 -9.96
N SER A 12 -3.64 6.45 -8.66
CA SER A 12 -3.08 7.29 -7.59
C SER A 12 -1.59 7.06 -7.33
N TYR A 13 -1.10 5.83 -7.51
CA TYR A 13 0.27 5.43 -7.09
C TYR A 13 1.06 4.68 -8.18
N GLY A 14 0.44 4.39 -9.31
CA GLY A 14 1.04 3.64 -10.42
C GLY A 14 0.95 2.13 -10.26
N SER A 15 1.66 1.41 -11.13
CA SER A 15 1.59 -0.05 -11.24
C SER A 15 2.07 -0.81 -10.00
N ALA A 16 2.78 -0.15 -9.08
CA ALA A 16 3.19 -0.74 -7.81
C ALA A 16 1.99 -1.09 -6.90
N ALA A 17 0.86 -0.39 -7.05
CA ALA A 17 -0.36 -0.64 -6.28
C ALA A 17 -1.29 -1.70 -6.90
N GLU A 18 -0.90 -2.28 -8.03
CA GLU A 18 -1.65 -3.38 -8.65
C GLU A 18 -1.34 -4.71 -7.94
N PRO A 19 -2.33 -5.39 -7.36
CA PRO A 19 -2.10 -6.67 -6.71
C PRO A 19 -1.78 -7.75 -7.75
N LYS A 20 -0.58 -8.33 -7.65
CA LYS A 20 -0.18 -9.49 -8.46
C LYS A 20 -0.62 -10.82 -7.85
N TRP A 21 -0.84 -10.85 -6.54
CA TRP A 21 -1.24 -12.04 -5.79
C TRP A 21 -2.00 -11.66 -4.51
N ASN A 22 -2.64 -12.64 -3.89
CA ASN A 22 -3.30 -12.47 -2.60
C ASN A 22 -2.33 -11.91 -1.55
N PHE A 23 -2.85 -11.13 -0.60
CA PHE A 23 -2.08 -10.45 0.44
C PHE A 23 -1.14 -9.33 -0.04
N HIS A 24 -1.35 -8.73 -1.22
CA HIS A 24 -0.73 -7.44 -1.55
C HIS A 24 -1.25 -6.35 -0.60
N LYS A 25 -0.38 -5.44 -0.17
CA LYS A 25 -0.68 -4.46 0.89
C LYS A 25 -0.48 -3.05 0.34
N ILE A 26 -1.42 -2.15 0.61
CA ILE A 26 -1.37 -0.75 0.21
C ILE A 26 -1.44 0.09 1.49
N LEU A 27 -0.49 1.00 1.68
CA LEU A 27 -0.43 1.88 2.85
C LEU A 27 -1.03 3.24 2.49
N ILE A 28 -2.15 3.56 3.14
CA ILE A 28 -2.96 4.76 2.89
C ILE A 28 -2.96 5.62 4.16
N ASP A 29 -2.73 6.93 4.02
CA ASP A 29 -2.80 7.87 5.15
C ASP A 29 -4.21 8.37 5.44
N LYS A 30 -4.35 9.17 6.50
CA LYS A 30 -5.63 9.77 6.94
C LYS A 30 -6.27 10.72 5.91
N LYS A 31 -5.52 11.19 4.92
CA LYS A 31 -6.00 12.05 3.83
C LYS A 31 -6.38 11.24 2.59
N GLY A 32 -6.30 9.91 2.66
CA GLY A 32 -6.61 9.03 1.54
C GLY A 32 -5.47 8.92 0.51
N LYS A 33 -4.26 9.38 0.82
CA LYS A 33 -3.12 9.27 -0.11
C LYS A 33 -2.35 7.97 0.12
N ILE A 34 -2.02 7.28 -0.97
CA ILE A 34 -1.13 6.11 -0.94
C ILE A 34 0.31 6.58 -0.75
N ASN A 35 0.97 6.05 0.28
CA ASN A 35 2.35 6.38 0.60
C ASN A 35 3.33 5.26 0.24
N ASP A 36 2.90 4.00 0.27
CA ASP A 36 3.71 2.84 -0.12
C ASP A 36 2.85 1.62 -0.46
N THR A 37 3.48 0.63 -1.08
CA THR A 37 2.89 -0.67 -1.41
C THR A 37 3.87 -1.78 -1.07
N PHE A 38 3.36 -2.92 -0.60
CA PHE A 38 4.17 -4.07 -0.24
C PHE A 38 3.68 -5.32 -0.93
N ILE A 39 4.62 -6.08 -1.50
CA ILE A 39 4.33 -7.32 -2.19
C ILE A 39 3.77 -8.38 -1.23
N SER A 40 3.11 -9.38 -1.79
CA SER A 40 2.39 -10.41 -1.03
C SER A 40 3.22 -11.11 0.02
N THR A 41 4.49 -11.38 -0.28
CA THR A 41 5.44 -12.08 0.60
C THR A 41 6.02 -11.21 1.71
N THR A 42 5.82 -9.89 1.68
CA THR A 42 6.27 -9.01 2.76
C THR A 42 5.51 -9.34 4.04
N ASN A 43 6.24 -9.66 5.12
CA ASN A 43 5.65 -9.87 6.44
C ASN A 43 4.98 -8.55 6.91
N PRO A 44 3.71 -8.58 7.35
CA PRO A 44 3.01 -7.38 7.83
C PRO A 44 3.69 -6.69 9.02
N GLN A 45 4.50 -7.40 9.80
CA GLN A 45 5.27 -6.86 10.93
C GLN A 45 6.76 -6.64 10.60
N SER A 46 7.15 -6.70 9.32
CA SER A 46 8.54 -6.40 8.95
C SER A 46 8.90 -4.97 9.35
N GLU A 47 10.16 -4.76 9.73
CA GLU A 47 10.69 -3.44 10.11
C GLU A 47 10.39 -2.37 9.05
N LYS A 48 10.43 -2.74 7.76
CA LYS A 48 10.10 -1.83 6.66
C LYS A 48 8.65 -1.31 6.74
N VAL A 49 7.68 -2.20 7.02
CA VAL A 49 6.27 -1.82 7.13
C VAL A 49 6.05 -0.96 8.36
N VAL A 50 6.57 -1.41 9.51
CA VAL A 50 6.42 -0.70 10.80
C VAL A 50 7.02 0.70 10.73
N LYS A 51 8.27 0.82 10.28
CA LYS A 51 8.95 2.12 10.14
C LYS A 51 8.17 3.08 9.25
N LYS A 52 7.61 2.60 8.14
CA LYS A 52 6.83 3.45 7.23
C LYS A 52 5.53 3.95 7.87
N ILE A 53 4.89 3.12 8.69
CA ILE A 53 3.71 3.51 9.47
C ILE A 53 4.09 4.54 10.54
N GLU A 54 5.16 4.30 11.29
CA GLU A 54 5.64 5.21 12.34
C GLU A 54 6.03 6.59 11.79
N GLU A 55 6.69 6.63 10.62
CA GLU A 55 7.01 7.87 9.89
C GLU A 55 5.73 8.68 9.57
N LEU A 56 4.62 8.02 9.22
CA LEU A 56 3.37 8.71 8.89
C LEU A 56 2.55 9.13 10.10
N ILE A 57 2.79 8.52 11.27
CA ILE A 57 2.08 8.85 12.52
C ILE A 57 2.82 9.94 13.30
N SER A 58 4.15 9.95 13.22
CA SER A 58 5.01 10.89 13.96
C SER A 58 5.07 12.30 13.33
N ASN A 59 4.49 12.46 12.14
CA ASN A 59 4.31 13.73 11.42
C ASN A 59 2.90 14.27 11.61
#